data_AF-A0A661KP21-F1
#
_entry.id   AF-A0A661KP21-F1
#
_cell.length_a   1.000
_cell.length_b   1.000
_cell.length_c   1.000
_cell.angle_alpha   90.00
_cell.angle_beta   90.00
_cell.angle_gamma   90.00
#
_symmetry.space_group_name_H-M   'P 1'
#
loop_
_entity.id
_entity.type
_entity.pdbx_description
1 polymer ?
#
loop_
_entity_poly.entity_id
_entity_poly.type
_entity_poly.pdbx_seq_one_letter_code
_entity_poly.pdbx_strand_id
1 'polypeptide(L)' 'MILIGKKAPDFTAPAYHNGNFINVKLSDYLGKWVVLCFYPGDFTFV' A
#
# COMPACT_ATOMS: atom_id res chain seq x y z
N MET A 1 -15.99 2.66 3.56
CA MET A 1 -15.73 3.94 4.26
C MET A 1 -14.44 3.78 5.05
N ILE A 2 -13.45 4.66 4.86
CA ILE A 2 -12.20 4.63 5.64
C ILE A 2 -12.48 5.40 6.93
N LEU A 3 -12.31 4.75 8.08
CA LEU A 3 -12.62 5.31 9.39
C LEU A 3 -11.45 5.06 10.36
N ILE A 4 -11.08 6.09 11.10
CA ILE A 4 -10.02 6.00 12.13
C ILE A 4 -10.45 5.00 13.21
N GLY A 5 -9.49 4.19 13.68
CA GLY A 5 -9.73 3.17 14.73
C GLY A 5 -10.51 1.94 14.26
N LYS A 6 -10.92 1.87 12.99
CA LYS A 6 -11.44 0.65 12.37
C LYS A 6 -10.32 -0.08 11.63
N LYS A 7 -10.53 -1.37 11.37
CA LYS A 7 -9.61 -2.17 10.56
C LYS A 7 -9.47 -1.52 9.18
N ALA A 8 -8.24 -1.29 8.75
CA ALA A 8 -7.95 -0.80 7.41
C ALA A 8 -8.58 -1.75 6.35
N PRO A 9 -9.22 -1.23 5.30
CA PRO A 9 -9.72 -2.05 4.21
C PRO A 9 -8.59 -2.88 3.60
N ASP A 10 -8.81 -4.19 3.45
CA ASP A 10 -7.84 -5.05 2.77
C ASP A 10 -7.83 -4.70 1.28
N PHE A 11 -6.66 -4.85 0.66
CA PHE A 11 -6.48 -4.64 -0.76
C PHE A 11 -5.39 -5.57 -1.29
N THR A 12 -5.43 -5.82 -2.60
CA THR A 12 -4.34 -6.45 -3.34
C THR A 12 -4.03 -5.58 -4.53
N ALA A 13 -2.77 -5.24 -4.72
CA ALA A 13 -2.32 -4.39 -5.81
C ALA A 13 -0.96 -4.85 -6.36
N PRO A 14 -0.72 -4.67 -7.66
CA PRO A 14 0.61 -4.87 -8.23
C PRO A 14 1.57 -3.83 -7.67
N ALA A 15 2.80 -4.24 -7.41
CA ALA A 15 3.88 -3.38 -6.92
C ALA A 15 5.21 -3.79 -7.55
N TYR A 16 6.16 -2.85 -7.54
CA TYR A 16 7.55 -3.11 -7.90
C TYR A 16 8.43 -3.08 -6.65
N HIS A 17 9.13 -4.17 -6.36
CA HIS A 17 9.97 -4.29 -5.18
C HIS A 17 11.23 -5.10 -5.50
N ASN A 18 12.41 -4.57 -5.15
CA ASN A 18 13.72 -5.21 -5.37
C ASN A 18 13.91 -5.76 -6.79
N GLY A 19 13.60 -4.94 -7.81
CA GLY A 19 13.81 -5.32 -9.21
C GLY A 19 12.70 -6.17 -9.83
N ASN A 20 11.65 -6.52 -9.08
CA ASN A 20 10.64 -7.47 -9.52
C ASN A 20 9.21 -6.93 -9.38
N PHE A 21 8.33 -7.34 -10.28
CA PHE A 21 6.89 -7.16 -10.16
C PHE A 21 6.31 -8.23 -9.23
N ILE A 22 5.56 -7.79 -8.23
CA ILE A 22 4.90 -8.64 -7.24
C ILE A 22 3.46 -8.17 -7.04
N ASN A 23 2.62 -9.03 -6.46
CA ASN A 23 1.34 -8.61 -5.90
C ASN A 23 1.49 -8.43 -4.38
N VAL A 24 1.13 -7.26 -3.88
CA VAL A 24 1.15 -6.95 -2.45
C VAL A 24 -0.28 -7.01 -1.92
N LYS A 25 -0.48 -7.74 -0.83
CA LYS A 25 -1.74 -7.76 -0.09
C LYS A 25 -1.54 -7.21 1.32
N LEU A 26 -2.43 -6.32 1.75
CA LEU A 26 -2.30 -5.69 3.07
C LEU A 26 -2.35 -6.72 4.21
N SER A 27 -3.18 -7.76 4.07
CA SER A 27 -3.27 -8.84 5.06
C SER A 27 -1.96 -9.61 5.29
N ASP A 28 -1.01 -9.58 4.36
CA ASP A 28 0.26 -10.31 4.50
C ASP A 28 1.19 -9.65 5.53
N TYR A 29 0.85 -8.43 5.97
CA TYR A 29 1.61 -7.64 6.95
C TYR A 29 0.97 -7.63 8.34
N LEU A 30 -0.03 -8.47 8.61
CA LEU A 30 -0.61 -8.61 9.95
C LEU A 30 0.47 -8.92 11.00
N GLY A 31 0.40 -8.26 12.16
CA GLY A 31 1.41 -8.36 13.21
C GLY A 31 2.61 -7.41 13.03
N LYS A 32 2.65 -6.62 11.95
CA LYS A 32 3.64 -5.56 11.72
C LYS A 32 2.96 -4.19 11.68
N TRP A 33 3.69 -3.16 12.08
CA TRP A 33 3.27 -1.79 11.81
C TRP A 33 3.47 -1.48 10.32
N VAL A 34 2.46 -0.87 9.70
CA VAL A 34 2.45 -0.53 8.28
C VAL A 34 2.14 0.96 8.14
N VAL A 35 2.93 1.65 7.31
CA VAL A 35 2.65 3.01 6.86
C VAL A 35 2.27 2.93 5.39
N LEU A 36 1.07 3.41 5.04
CA LEU A 36 0.61 3.52 3.66
C LEU A 36 0.71 4.99 3.23
N CYS A 37 1.58 5.27 2.25
CA CYS A 37 1.78 6.61 1.73
C CYS A 37 1.15 6.73 0.35
N PHE A 38 0.34 7.77 0.15
CA PHE A 38 -0.20 8.16 -1.16
C PHE A 38 0.52 9.42 -1.62
N TYR A 39 0.90 9.48 -2.89
CA TYR A 39 1.50 10.65 -3.51
C TYR A 39 0.87 10.89 -4.89
N PRO A 40 0.94 12.13 -5.44
CA PRO A 40 0.15 12.53 -6.61
C PRO A 40 0.47 11.76 -7.90
N GLY A 41 1.73 11.41 -8.14
CA GLY A 41 2.15 10.68 -9.33
C GLY A 41 3.65 10.73 -9.56
N ASP A 42 4.14 9.81 -10.39
CA ASP A 42 5.53 9.79 -10.87
C ASP A 42 5.73 10.80 -12.00
N PHE A 43 6.96 11.32 -12.12
CA PHE A 43 7.39 12.18 -13.24
C PHE A 43 6.48 13.39 -13.52
N THR A 44 5.95 14.01 -12.46
CA THR A 44 5.18 15.26 -12.56
C THR A 44 6.07 16.43 -12.96
N PHE A 45 5.47 17.45 -13.58
CA PHE A 45 6.14 18.74 -13.80
C PHE A 45 6.37 19.45 -12.45
N VAL A 46 7.57 19.98 -12.24
CA VAL A 46 7.96 20.81 -11.08
C VAL A 46 8.06 22.27 -11.47
#